data_AF-A0A5D0NBI9-F1
#
_entry.id   AF-A0A5D0NBI9-F1
#
_cell.length_a   1.000
_cell.length_b   1.000
_cell.length_c   1.000
_cell.angle_alpha   90.00
_cell.angle_beta   90.00
_cell.angle_gamma   90.00
#
_symmetry.space_group_name_H-M   'P 1'
#
loop_
_entity.id
_entity.type
_entity.pdbx_description
1 polymer ?
#
loop_
_entity_poly.entity_id
_entity_poly.type
_entity_poly.pdbx_seq_one_letter_code
_entity_poly.pdbx_strand_id
1 'polypeptide(L)'
;MTAQALPREPQQDRSRATRRRLLEAAIDCLASVGWAGTTVTVVAERAGVSRGAAQHHFRTREELVTAAVEYGSEVRMARMREHLDALAGRRPSTLDVVTRLGEMYTSPLFRAALQLWVAAASDEQLRARVVPLEARVGREAHRLTVEALGADESVPGVRETVQATLDLVRGLGLADLLTDDSSRRTRLLNQWAATLDTVLAR
;
A
#
# COMPACT_ATOMS: atom_id res chain seq x y z
N MET A 1 28.96 -35.51 29.54
CA MET A 1 27.61 -35.23 29.01
C MET A 1 27.20 -33.83 29.47
N THR A 2 27.43 -32.82 28.65
CA THR A 2 27.02 -31.44 28.92
C THR A 2 26.05 -31.02 27.83
N ALA A 3 24.77 -30.94 28.16
CA ALA A 3 23.74 -30.42 27.28
C ALA A 3 23.95 -28.91 27.13
N GLN A 4 24.40 -28.48 25.95
CA GLN A 4 24.44 -27.08 25.57
C GLN A 4 23.01 -26.55 25.47
N ALA A 5 22.68 -25.56 26.30
CA ALA A 5 21.47 -24.77 26.15
C ALA A 5 21.56 -23.99 24.83
N LEU A 6 20.59 -24.21 23.93
CA LEU A 6 20.47 -23.49 22.67
C LEU A 6 20.33 -21.97 22.94
N PRO A 7 20.89 -21.09 22.09
CA PRO A 7 20.83 -19.65 22.29
C PRO A 7 19.37 -19.19 22.36
N ARG A 8 19.01 -18.43 23.40
CA ARG A 8 17.74 -17.70 23.44
C ARG A 8 17.73 -16.74 22.25
N GLU A 9 17.03 -17.06 21.17
CA GLU A 9 16.62 -16.06 20.17
C GLU A 9 16.09 -14.83 20.91
N PRO A 10 16.57 -13.61 20.61
CA PRO A 10 16.22 -12.43 21.37
C PRO A 10 14.71 -12.25 21.36
N GLN A 11 14.08 -12.15 22.53
CA GLN A 11 12.63 -12.03 22.70
C GLN A 11 11.98 -10.93 21.83
N GLN A 12 12.75 -9.88 21.52
CA GLN A 12 12.34 -8.79 20.62
C GLN A 12 12.12 -9.26 19.17
N ASP A 13 12.94 -10.17 18.65
CA ASP A 13 12.83 -10.65 17.27
C ASP A 13 11.55 -11.48 17.09
N ARG A 14 11.21 -12.31 18.08
CA ARG A 14 9.94 -13.06 18.10
C ARG A 14 8.72 -12.13 18.22
N SER A 15 8.83 -11.07 19.02
CA SER A 15 7.77 -10.06 19.16
C SER A 15 7.55 -9.30 17.84
N ARG A 16 8.63 -8.89 17.16
CA ARG A 16 8.58 -8.25 15.84
C ARG A 16 7.98 -9.18 14.78
N ALA A 17 8.40 -10.45 14.76
CA ALA A 17 7.88 -11.44 13.83
C ALA A 17 6.37 -11.70 14.05
N THR A 18 5.94 -11.80 15.31
CA THR A 18 4.51 -11.93 15.66
C THR A 18 3.72 -10.71 15.19
N ARG A 19 4.21 -9.50 15.47
CA ARG A 19 3.57 -8.26 15.01
C ARG A 19 3.45 -8.24 13.49
N ARG A 20 4.51 -8.60 12.75
CA ARG A 20 4.49 -8.66 11.29
C ARG A 20 3.40 -9.61 10.77
N ARG A 21 3.33 -10.83 11.30
CA ARG A 21 2.30 -11.82 10.93
C ARG A 21 0.88 -11.29 11.13
N LEU A 22 0.63 -10.57 12.23
CA LEU A 22 -0.66 -9.94 12.49
C LEU A 22 -1.00 -8.85 11.47
N LEU A 23 -0.04 -8.02 11.08
CA LEU A 23 -0.25 -6.96 10.08
C LEU A 23 -0.53 -7.54 8.69
N GLU A 24 0.23 -8.54 8.27
CA GLU A 24 0.04 -9.24 7.00
C GLU A 24 -1.34 -9.93 6.95
N ALA A 25 -1.68 -10.68 8.00
CA ALA A 25 -2.99 -11.30 8.11
C ALA A 25 -4.14 -10.27 8.16
N ALA A 26 -3.93 -9.09 8.76
CA ALA A 26 -4.93 -8.02 8.77
C ALA A 26 -5.18 -7.44 7.38
N ILE A 27 -4.13 -7.23 6.57
CA ILE A 27 -4.26 -6.82 5.16
C ILE A 27 -5.09 -7.86 4.40
N ASP A 28 -4.76 -9.15 4.56
CA ASP A 28 -5.47 -10.22 3.88
C ASP A 28 -6.94 -10.32 4.32
N CYS A 29 -7.23 -10.21 5.62
CA CYS A 29 -8.59 -10.18 6.15
C CYS A 29 -9.38 -9.00 5.57
N LEU A 30 -8.84 -7.78 5.60
CA LEU A 30 -9.53 -6.62 5.05
C LEU A 30 -9.81 -6.78 3.54
N ALA A 31 -8.84 -7.30 2.80
CA ALA A 31 -8.97 -7.50 1.37
C ALA A 31 -9.94 -8.63 0.99
N SER A 32 -10.12 -9.65 1.85
CA SER A 32 -10.91 -10.86 1.53
C SER A 32 -12.31 -10.86 2.14
N VAL A 33 -12.45 -10.42 3.38
CA VAL A 33 -13.73 -10.47 4.13
C VAL A 33 -14.23 -9.08 4.54
N GLY A 34 -13.55 -8.02 4.11
CA GLY A 34 -13.94 -6.63 4.34
C GLY A 34 -13.80 -6.16 5.80
N TRP A 35 -14.22 -4.93 6.05
CA TRP A 35 -14.13 -4.29 7.37
C TRP A 35 -14.91 -5.03 8.47
N ALA A 36 -16.14 -5.45 8.17
CA ALA A 36 -17.02 -6.10 9.14
C ALA A 36 -16.52 -7.49 9.55
N GLY A 37 -15.96 -8.26 8.61
CA GLY A 37 -15.41 -9.60 8.86
C GLY A 37 -14.03 -9.58 9.53
N THR A 38 -13.37 -8.43 9.59
CA THR A 38 -12.02 -8.31 10.15
C THR A 38 -12.11 -7.96 11.63
N THR A 39 -11.79 -8.90 12.53
CA THR A 39 -11.64 -8.64 13.97
C THR A 39 -10.26 -9.04 14.45
N VAL A 40 -9.81 -8.52 15.61
CA VAL A 40 -8.50 -8.92 16.20
C VAL A 40 -8.41 -10.45 16.37
N THR A 41 -9.50 -11.11 16.73
CA THR A 41 -9.56 -12.58 16.88
C THR A 41 -9.40 -13.29 15.53
N VAL A 42 -10.16 -12.88 14.52
CA VAL A 42 -10.08 -13.47 13.16
C VAL A 42 -8.69 -13.30 12.57
N VAL A 43 -8.08 -12.13 12.76
CA VAL A 43 -6.70 -11.86 12.33
C VAL A 43 -5.71 -12.73 13.11
N ALA A 44 -5.87 -12.89 14.42
CA ALA A 44 -5.00 -13.74 15.23
C ALA A 44 -5.04 -15.20 14.76
N GLU A 45 -6.23 -15.73 14.49
CA GLU A 45 -6.42 -17.07 13.95
C GLU A 45 -5.74 -17.23 12.58
N ARG A 46 -6.00 -16.31 11.63
CA ARG A 46 -5.34 -16.34 10.31
C ARG A 46 -3.82 -16.18 10.41
N ALA A 47 -3.34 -15.36 11.34
CA ALA A 47 -1.92 -15.17 11.58
C ALA A 47 -1.26 -16.38 12.24
N GLY A 48 -2.02 -17.34 12.79
CA GLY A 48 -1.50 -18.44 13.62
C GLY A 48 -0.89 -17.95 14.94
N VAL A 49 -1.49 -16.93 15.54
CA VAL A 49 -1.04 -16.26 16.77
C VAL A 49 -2.14 -16.40 17.83
N SER A 50 -1.76 -16.61 19.10
CA SER A 50 -2.76 -16.73 20.16
C SER A 50 -3.52 -15.40 20.38
N ARG A 51 -4.79 -15.48 20.78
CA ARG A 51 -5.61 -14.30 21.07
C ARG A 51 -4.96 -13.37 22.10
N GLY A 52 -4.36 -13.93 23.15
CA GLY A 52 -3.66 -13.16 24.17
C GLY A 52 -2.44 -12.40 23.63
N ALA A 53 -1.65 -13.04 22.77
CA ALA A 53 -0.51 -12.39 22.12
C ALA A 53 -0.97 -11.29 21.14
N ALA A 54 -2.04 -11.52 20.38
CA ALA A 54 -2.59 -10.51 19.48
C ALA A 54 -3.12 -9.28 20.26
N GLN A 55 -3.85 -9.50 21.34
CA GLN A 55 -4.36 -8.44 22.22
C GLN A 55 -3.24 -7.65 22.94
N HIS A 56 -2.10 -8.29 23.19
CA HIS A 56 -0.92 -7.59 23.71
C HIS A 56 -0.34 -6.60 22.67
N HIS A 57 -0.39 -6.94 21.38
CA HIS A 57 0.10 -6.07 20.31
C HIS A 57 -0.92 -5.01 19.88
N PHE A 58 -2.20 -5.34 19.82
CA PHE A 58 -3.26 -4.46 19.33
C PHE A 58 -4.52 -4.65 20.17
N ARG A 59 -4.96 -3.58 20.84
CA ARG A 59 -6.12 -3.63 21.75
C ARG A 59 -7.44 -3.51 20.99
N THR A 60 -7.41 -2.85 19.84
CA THR A 60 -8.60 -2.58 19.03
C THR A 60 -8.38 -3.00 17.59
N ARG A 61 -9.48 -3.26 16.87
CA ARG A 61 -9.43 -3.53 15.44
C ARG A 61 -8.86 -2.33 14.70
N GLU A 62 -9.30 -1.12 15.06
CA GLU A 62 -8.93 0.16 14.45
C GLU A 62 -7.43 0.40 14.57
N GLU A 63 -6.82 0.05 15.71
CA GLU A 63 -5.37 0.09 15.88
C GLU A 63 -4.64 -0.91 14.99
N LEU A 64 -5.09 -2.16 14.96
CA LEU A 64 -4.51 -3.22 14.12
C LEU A 64 -4.56 -2.87 12.63
N VAL A 65 -5.73 -2.49 12.12
CA VAL A 65 -5.94 -2.22 10.68
C VAL A 65 -5.23 -0.96 10.22
N THR A 66 -5.18 0.09 11.05
CA THR A 66 -4.41 1.30 10.71
C THR A 66 -2.92 0.98 10.61
N ALA A 67 -2.39 0.24 11.59
CA ALA A 67 -1.00 -0.19 11.58
C ALA A 67 -0.68 -1.13 10.41
N ALA A 68 -1.66 -1.97 10.00
CA ALA A 68 -1.50 -2.91 8.89
C ALA A 68 -1.39 -2.18 7.54
N VAL A 69 -2.28 -1.23 7.27
CA VAL A 69 -2.23 -0.42 6.05
C VAL A 69 -0.98 0.47 6.01
N GLU A 70 -0.55 0.99 7.16
CA GLU A 70 0.71 1.72 7.29
C GLU A 70 1.91 0.83 6.93
N TYR A 71 2.05 -0.32 7.60
CA TYR A 71 3.11 -1.30 7.31
C TYR A 71 3.13 -1.73 5.85
N GLY A 72 1.98 -2.09 5.29
CA GLY A 72 1.88 -2.49 3.89
C GLY A 72 2.29 -1.37 2.93
N SER A 73 1.91 -0.12 3.25
CA SER A 73 2.33 1.04 2.47
C SER A 73 3.82 1.29 2.55
N GLU A 74 4.42 1.19 3.73
CA GLU A 74 5.88 1.33 3.92
C GLU A 74 6.67 0.27 3.16
N VAL A 75 6.26 -1.00 3.25
CA VAL A 75 6.88 -2.10 2.51
C VAL A 75 6.78 -1.88 1.00
N ARG A 76 5.61 -1.45 0.52
CA ARG A 76 5.39 -1.15 -0.90
C ARG A 76 6.27 0.01 -1.39
N MET A 77 6.35 1.10 -0.63
CA MET A 77 7.19 2.25 -1.00
C MET A 77 8.67 1.88 -0.97
N ALA A 78 9.12 1.07 0.00
CA ALA A 78 10.49 0.55 0.04
C ALA A 78 10.82 -0.27 -1.22
N ARG A 79 9.95 -1.20 -1.62
CA ARG A 79 10.13 -1.98 -2.86
C ARG A 79 10.17 -1.11 -4.12
N MET A 80 9.38 -0.04 -4.15
CA MET A 80 9.41 0.89 -5.28
C MET A 80 10.76 1.63 -5.35
N ARG A 81 11.27 2.11 -4.21
CA ARG A 81 12.62 2.73 -4.15
C ARG A 81 13.71 1.77 -4.59
N GLU A 82 13.73 0.56 -4.03
CA GLU A 82 14.68 -0.49 -4.42
C GLU A 82 14.63 -0.78 -5.93
N HIS A 83 13.43 -0.78 -6.51
CA HIS A 83 13.27 -0.96 -7.94
C HIS A 83 13.87 0.20 -8.75
N LEU A 84 13.62 1.45 -8.37
CA LEU A 84 14.18 2.63 -9.05
C LEU A 84 15.71 2.66 -8.92
N ASP A 85 16.25 2.37 -7.74
CA ASP A 85 17.70 2.28 -7.48
C ASP A 85 18.35 1.20 -8.37
N ALA A 86 17.69 0.06 -8.55
CA ALA A 86 18.18 -1.05 -9.37
C ALA A 86 18.25 -0.72 -10.88
N LEU A 87 17.57 0.33 -11.34
CA LEU A 87 17.66 0.74 -12.76
C LEU A 87 19.01 1.42 -13.10
N ALA A 88 19.87 1.66 -12.11
CA ALA A 88 21.23 2.17 -12.27
C ALA A 88 21.31 3.45 -13.11
N GLY A 89 20.38 4.38 -12.87
CA GLY A 89 20.31 5.66 -13.57
C GLY A 89 19.60 5.62 -14.93
N ARG A 90 19.14 4.45 -15.40
CA ARG A 90 18.23 4.37 -16.55
C ARG A 90 16.81 4.70 -16.08
N ARG A 91 16.12 5.55 -16.83
CA ARG A 91 14.70 5.83 -16.54
C ARG A 91 13.82 4.67 -17.04
N PRO A 92 12.82 4.23 -16.27
CA PRO A 92 11.79 3.33 -16.79
C PRO A 92 11.00 4.05 -17.89
N SER A 93 10.37 3.29 -18.79
CA SER A 93 9.46 3.92 -19.75
C SER A 93 8.23 4.46 -19.02
N THR A 94 7.61 5.51 -19.54
CA THR A 94 6.36 6.07 -18.98
C THR A 94 5.27 4.99 -18.87
N LEU A 95 5.21 4.08 -19.85
CA LEU A 95 4.29 2.95 -19.83
C LEU A 95 4.57 2.00 -18.65
N ASP A 96 5.83 1.66 -18.39
CA ASP A 96 6.20 0.81 -17.24
C ASP A 96 5.78 1.46 -15.92
N VAL A 97 5.97 2.78 -15.80
CA VAL A 97 5.57 3.54 -14.61
C VAL A 97 4.06 3.47 -14.39
N VAL A 98 3.25 3.84 -15.39
CA VAL A 98 1.78 3.84 -15.23
C VAL A 98 1.20 2.43 -15.08
N THR A 99 1.83 1.43 -15.69
CA THR A 99 1.45 0.01 -15.53
C THR A 99 1.68 -0.46 -14.11
N ARG A 100 2.85 -0.19 -13.54
CA ARG A 100 3.18 -0.51 -12.14
C ARG A 100 2.28 0.22 -11.14
N LEU A 101 1.98 1.50 -11.40
CA LEU A 101 0.97 2.22 -10.62
C LEU A 101 -0.38 1.49 -10.71
N GLY A 102 -0.77 1.04 -11.90
CA GLY A 102 -1.99 0.26 -12.12
C GLY A 102 -2.06 -0.98 -11.24
N GLU A 103 -1.02 -1.81 -11.27
CA GLU A 103 -0.91 -3.04 -10.47
C GLU A 103 -1.01 -2.76 -8.97
N MET A 104 -0.38 -1.68 -8.52
CA MET A 104 -0.41 -1.22 -7.14
C MET A 104 -1.84 -0.90 -6.68
N TYR A 105 -2.62 -0.21 -7.52
CA TYR A 105 -4.00 0.15 -7.24
C TYR A 105 -5.00 -1.00 -7.48
N THR A 106 -4.57 -2.16 -7.98
CA THR A 106 -5.38 -3.39 -8.04
C THR A 106 -4.95 -4.44 -7.02
N SER A 107 -4.05 -4.09 -6.10
CA SER A 107 -3.48 -5.02 -5.11
C SER A 107 -4.40 -5.28 -3.91
N PRO A 108 -4.21 -6.40 -3.18
CA PRO A 108 -4.91 -6.65 -1.90
C PRO A 108 -4.71 -5.53 -0.88
N LEU A 109 -3.52 -4.92 -0.83
CA LEU A 109 -3.24 -3.78 0.03
C LEU A 109 -4.15 -2.59 -0.29
N PHE A 110 -4.37 -2.29 -1.57
CA PHE A 110 -5.26 -1.20 -1.96
C PHE A 110 -6.71 -1.50 -1.55
N ARG A 111 -7.19 -2.73 -1.78
CA ARG A 111 -8.53 -3.16 -1.33
C ARG A 111 -8.68 -3.01 0.18
N ALA A 112 -7.66 -3.40 0.95
CA ALA A 112 -7.64 -3.22 2.40
C ALA A 112 -7.66 -1.74 2.82
N ALA A 113 -6.86 -0.90 2.15
CA ALA A 113 -6.83 0.54 2.40
C ALA A 113 -8.19 1.21 2.09
N LEU A 114 -8.87 0.79 1.02
CA LEU A 114 -10.21 1.28 0.70
C LEU A 114 -11.23 0.98 1.81
N GLN A 115 -11.21 -0.22 2.38
CA GLN A 115 -12.06 -0.58 3.51
C GLN A 115 -11.81 0.36 4.71
N LEU A 116 -10.54 0.64 5.00
CA LEU A 116 -10.14 1.56 6.05
C LEU A 116 -10.60 3.00 5.77
N TRP A 117 -10.46 3.49 4.54
CA TRP A 117 -10.90 4.84 4.16
C TRP A 117 -12.42 5.01 4.26
N VAL A 118 -13.19 4.02 3.78
CA VAL A 118 -14.65 4.04 3.88
C VAL A 118 -15.10 4.03 5.35
N ALA A 119 -14.47 3.20 6.19
CA ALA A 119 -14.74 3.20 7.62
C ALA A 119 -14.40 4.56 8.26
N ALA A 120 -13.22 5.11 7.95
CA ALA A 120 -12.77 6.40 8.47
C ALA A 120 -13.66 7.58 8.02
N ALA A 121 -14.27 7.51 6.84
CA ALA A 121 -15.18 8.56 6.36
C ALA A 121 -16.43 8.73 7.22
N SER A 122 -16.80 7.70 8.01
CA SER A 122 -17.98 7.70 8.88
C SER A 122 -17.65 7.68 10.38
N ASP A 123 -16.36 7.72 10.75
CA ASP A 123 -15.89 7.65 12.14
C ASP A 123 -14.82 8.74 12.38
N GLU A 124 -15.16 9.74 13.19
CA GLU A 124 -14.29 10.89 13.44
C GLU A 124 -12.96 10.52 14.12
N GLN A 125 -12.98 9.57 15.05
CA GLN A 125 -11.79 9.16 15.78
C GLN A 125 -10.84 8.38 14.86
N LEU A 126 -11.38 7.52 14.01
CA LEU A 126 -10.60 6.80 13.00
C LEU A 126 -10.09 7.77 11.93
N ARG A 127 -10.92 8.71 11.47
CA ARG A 127 -10.55 9.78 10.52
C ARG A 127 -9.32 10.55 10.98
N ALA A 128 -9.29 10.96 12.24
CA ALA A 128 -8.18 11.70 12.84
C ALA A 128 -6.84 10.91 12.77
N ARG A 129 -6.90 9.58 12.76
CA ARG A 129 -5.71 8.70 12.65
C ARG A 129 -5.32 8.43 11.21
N VAL A 130 -6.30 8.27 10.33
CA VAL A 130 -6.09 7.83 8.94
C VAL A 130 -5.68 8.98 8.03
N VAL A 131 -6.21 10.19 8.23
CA VAL A 131 -5.88 11.37 7.39
C VAL A 131 -4.37 11.67 7.36
N PRO A 132 -3.65 11.73 8.51
CA PRO A 132 -2.20 11.95 8.48
C PRO A 132 -1.42 10.84 7.77
N LEU A 133 -1.86 9.58 7.89
CA LEU A 133 -1.27 8.44 7.20
C LEU A 133 -1.48 8.56 5.69
N GLU A 134 -2.71 8.82 5.23
CA GLU A 134 -3.05 9.02 3.83
C GLU A 134 -2.21 10.15 3.22
N ALA A 135 -2.14 11.31 3.89
CA ALA A 135 -1.37 12.44 3.40
C ALA A 135 0.13 12.13 3.27
N ARG A 136 0.71 11.38 4.23
CA ARG A 136 2.12 10.95 4.16
C ARG A 136 2.35 9.97 3.01
N VAL A 137 1.49 8.96 2.87
CA VAL A 137 1.59 7.95 1.81
C VAL A 137 1.39 8.60 0.43
N GLY A 138 0.42 9.51 0.29
CA GLY A 138 0.16 10.25 -0.94
C GLY A 138 1.34 11.11 -1.36
N ARG A 139 1.96 11.86 -0.43
CA ARG A 139 3.18 12.64 -0.70
C ARG A 139 4.34 11.77 -1.18
N GLU A 140 4.59 10.64 -0.54
CA GLU A 140 5.67 9.73 -0.94
C GLU A 140 5.38 9.07 -2.30
N ALA A 141 4.15 8.64 -2.54
CA ALA A 141 3.74 8.08 -3.83
C ALA A 141 3.89 9.10 -4.97
N HIS A 142 3.51 10.36 -4.73
CA HIS A 142 3.73 11.46 -5.67
C HIS A 142 5.21 11.67 -5.95
N ARG A 143 6.04 11.77 -4.90
CA ARG A 143 7.49 11.95 -5.04
C ARG A 143 8.15 10.85 -5.88
N LEU A 144 7.83 9.59 -5.58
CA LEU A 144 8.36 8.45 -6.32
C LEU A 144 7.86 8.41 -7.77
N THR A 145 6.66 8.91 -8.04
CA THR A 145 6.13 9.00 -9.41
C THR A 145 6.83 10.10 -10.20
N VAL A 146 7.07 11.28 -9.59
CA VAL A 146 7.88 12.35 -10.18
C VAL A 146 9.27 11.83 -10.53
N GLU A 147 9.93 11.13 -9.59
CA GLU A 147 11.24 10.53 -9.79
C GLU A 147 11.25 9.48 -10.91
N ALA A 148 10.28 8.57 -10.91
CA ALA A 148 10.18 7.50 -11.90
C ALA A 148 9.91 8.02 -13.32
N LEU A 149 9.06 9.04 -13.46
CA LEU A 149 8.81 9.74 -14.73
C LEU A 149 9.96 10.69 -15.10
N GLY A 150 10.82 11.03 -14.13
CA GLY A 150 11.83 12.07 -14.26
C GLY A 150 11.23 13.42 -14.65
N ALA A 151 10.06 13.72 -14.08
CA ALA A 151 9.26 14.90 -14.35
C ALA A 151 9.84 16.15 -13.66
N ASP A 152 9.80 17.29 -14.33
CA ASP A 152 10.23 18.59 -13.78
C ASP A 152 9.02 19.39 -13.29
N GLU A 153 8.77 19.36 -11.98
CA GLU A 153 7.66 20.09 -11.36
C GLU A 153 7.82 21.62 -11.39
N SER A 154 8.97 22.16 -11.83
CA SER A 154 9.12 23.62 -12.03
C SER A 154 8.38 24.10 -13.28
N VAL A 155 8.08 23.21 -14.22
CA VAL A 155 7.27 23.49 -15.41
C VAL A 155 5.78 23.54 -15.01
N PRO A 156 5.06 24.63 -15.31
CA PRO A 156 3.64 24.76 -14.96
C PRO A 156 2.79 23.60 -15.48
N GLY A 157 2.00 22.97 -14.60
CA GLY A 157 1.09 21.88 -14.94
C GLY A 157 1.69 20.47 -14.79
N VAL A 158 3.00 20.31 -14.63
CA VAL A 158 3.63 18.98 -14.48
C VAL A 158 3.22 18.33 -13.17
N ARG A 159 3.26 19.08 -12.07
CA ARG A 159 2.79 18.62 -10.75
C ARG A 159 1.34 18.12 -10.81
N GLU A 160 0.45 18.91 -11.41
CA GLU A 160 -0.97 18.58 -11.56
C GLU A 160 -1.16 17.33 -12.43
N THR A 161 -0.34 17.19 -13.48
CA THR A 161 -0.37 16.01 -14.39
C THR A 161 0.07 14.73 -13.67
N VAL A 162 1.12 14.80 -12.85
CA VAL A 162 1.55 13.66 -12.02
C VAL A 162 0.48 13.30 -10.99
N GLN A 163 -0.12 14.30 -10.35
CA GLN A 163 -1.21 14.07 -9.40
C GLN A 163 -2.44 13.44 -10.09
N ALA A 164 -2.84 13.97 -11.25
CA ALA A 164 -3.92 13.43 -12.05
C ALA A 164 -3.65 11.98 -12.49
N THR A 165 -2.39 11.61 -12.74
CA THR A 165 -2.01 10.22 -13.02
C THR A 165 -2.31 9.32 -11.82
N LEU A 166 -1.93 9.72 -10.61
CA LEU A 166 -2.22 8.93 -9.40
C LEU A 166 -3.72 8.79 -9.17
N ASP A 167 -4.49 9.87 -9.38
CA ASP A 167 -5.94 9.87 -9.17
C ASP A 167 -6.67 9.03 -10.24
N LEU A 168 -6.25 9.13 -11.51
CA LEU A 168 -6.75 8.30 -12.60
C LEU A 168 -6.52 6.81 -12.29
N VAL A 169 -5.29 6.44 -11.96
CA VAL A 169 -4.95 5.04 -11.72
C VAL A 169 -5.66 4.50 -10.48
N ARG A 170 -5.84 5.32 -9.42
CA ARG A 170 -6.68 4.97 -8.27
C ARG A 170 -8.13 4.70 -8.70
N GLY A 171 -8.69 5.53 -9.58
CA GLY A 171 -10.03 5.33 -10.15
C GLY A 171 -10.15 4.03 -10.96
N LEU A 172 -9.12 3.68 -11.73
CA LEU A 172 -9.06 2.39 -12.44
C LEU A 172 -9.00 1.20 -11.48
N GLY A 173 -8.29 1.35 -10.35
CA GLY A 173 -8.27 0.34 -9.28
C GLY A 173 -9.63 0.16 -8.60
N LEU A 174 -10.39 1.24 -8.42
CA LEU A 174 -11.75 1.17 -7.90
C LEU A 174 -12.70 0.41 -8.84
N ALA A 175 -12.57 0.64 -10.15
CA ALA A 175 -13.41 -0.04 -11.14
C ALA A 175 -13.17 -1.56 -11.19
N ASP A 176 -11.95 -2.02 -10.87
CA ASP A 176 -11.57 -3.44 -10.82
C ASP A 176 -12.22 -4.22 -9.66
N LEU A 177 -12.86 -3.56 -8.69
CA LEU A 177 -13.38 -4.23 -7.50
C LEU A 177 -14.56 -5.18 -7.77
N LEU A 178 -15.40 -4.86 -8.75
CA LEU A 178 -16.65 -5.58 -9.01
C LEU A 178 -16.57 -6.47 -10.26
N THR A 179 -15.76 -6.07 -11.23
CA THR A 179 -15.61 -6.75 -12.51
C THR A 179 -14.16 -6.74 -12.95
N ASP A 180 -13.73 -7.77 -13.66
CA ASP A 180 -12.40 -7.78 -14.28
C ASP A 180 -12.35 -6.74 -15.41
N ASP A 181 -11.72 -5.60 -15.11
CA ASP A 181 -11.52 -4.49 -16.03
C ASP A 181 -10.09 -4.47 -16.61
N SER A 182 -9.33 -5.55 -16.46
CA SER A 182 -7.92 -5.63 -16.89
C SER A 182 -7.71 -5.19 -18.34
N SER A 183 -8.50 -5.71 -19.27
CA SER A 183 -8.41 -5.35 -20.69
C SER A 183 -8.67 -3.87 -20.95
N ARG A 184 -9.65 -3.27 -20.25
CA ARG A 184 -9.96 -1.83 -20.38
C ARG A 184 -8.82 -1.00 -19.77
N ARG A 185 -8.36 -1.38 -18.58
CA ARG A 185 -7.26 -0.74 -17.86
C ARG A 185 -5.99 -0.70 -18.70
N THR A 186 -5.57 -1.83 -19.30
CA THR A 186 -4.38 -1.87 -20.15
C THR A 186 -4.46 -0.88 -21.31
N ARG A 187 -5.60 -0.81 -22.01
CA ARG A 187 -5.79 0.16 -23.11
C ARG A 187 -5.72 1.61 -22.63
N LEU A 188 -6.35 1.91 -21.48
CA LEU A 188 -6.33 3.26 -20.90
C LEU A 188 -4.92 3.66 -20.44
N LEU A 189 -4.17 2.75 -19.82
CA LEU A 189 -2.79 3.01 -19.39
C LEU A 189 -1.85 3.21 -20.58
N ASN A 190 -2.00 2.43 -21.65
CA ASN A 190 -1.24 2.63 -22.90
C ASN A 190 -1.49 4.03 -23.49
N GLN A 191 -2.76 4.44 -23.60
CA GLN A 191 -3.12 5.76 -24.13
C GLN A 191 -2.63 6.89 -23.20
N TRP A 192 -2.75 6.70 -21.88
CA TRP A 192 -2.31 7.68 -20.90
C TRP A 192 -0.80 7.84 -20.90
N ALA A 193 -0.03 6.76 -21.07
CA ALA A 193 1.43 6.83 -21.19
C ALA A 193 1.86 7.69 -22.38
N ALA A 194 1.27 7.49 -23.56
CA ALA A 194 1.56 8.32 -24.74
C ALA A 194 1.19 9.80 -24.53
N THR A 195 0.13 10.06 -23.75
CA THR A 195 -0.28 11.42 -23.38
C THR A 195 0.76 12.06 -22.46
N LEU A 196 1.21 11.33 -21.44
CA LEU A 196 2.25 11.78 -20.52
C LEU A 196 3.58 12.06 -21.24
N ASP A 197 4.01 11.20 -22.17
CA ASP A 197 5.22 11.45 -22.97
C ASP A 197 5.15 12.79 -23.71
N THR A 198 3.97 13.14 -24.22
CA THR A 198 3.77 14.42 -24.94
C THR A 198 3.78 15.62 -24.00
N VAL A 199 3.23 15.47 -22.79
CA VAL A 199 3.13 16.56 -21.80
C VAL A 199 4.46 16.80 -21.11
N LEU A 200 5.18 15.74 -20.76
CA LEU A 200 6.43 15.79 -20.00
C LEU A 200 7.67 16.07 -20.88
N ALA A 201 7.55 15.94 -22.21
CA ALA A 201 8.61 16.34 -23.14
C ALA A 201 8.68 17.86 -23.39
N ARG A 202 7.76 18.63 -22.82
CA ARG A 202 7.71 20.10 -22.92
C ARG A 202 8.43 20.75 -21.76
#